data_AF-A0A228QKJ7-F1
#
_entry.id   AF-A0A228QKJ7-F1
#
_cell.length_a   1.000
_cell.length_b   1.000
_cell.length_c   1.000
_cell.angle_alpha   90.00
_cell.angle_beta   90.00
_cell.angle_gamma   90.00
#
_symmetry.space_group_name_H-M   'P 1'
#
loop_
_entity.id
_entity.type
_entity.pdbx_description
1 polymer ?
#
loop_
_entity_poly.entity_id
_entity_poly.type
_entity_poly.pdbx_seq_one_letter_code
_entity_poly.pdbx_strand_id
1 'polypeptide(L)'
;MPINLPELLTPVSEASPSGDDLLFSNEFDAIQDARRYDDPTLDQGEWVTEIKEADWGFVVDHAGELLRTRTKDLRLAVWLTEALALEDGITGLTEGYALLEGLCREFWDTFHPLPEDDDIEHRLGNVAWLSGRTAELLRAVPLTDGASNAFSTLDWEVAQHVAQSIKRDPDHADDIARGKPSIEQIDASRRVTSIAFYTTLLANLKAFEFALDAFEERLVERAGDSAPSFRQARDAFETVYRLAERFAREQGYTGSAPHTPSAPQAQPERIEPVFGNSIQTEETHVQQQTASRPPVTQMIAGIQNRAQAVDQLRAVARYFRQTEPHSPVAYLADKAAEWADMPLHKWLESVVKDDGSLSHIRELLGVRPDEQS
;
A
#
# COMPACT_ATOMS: atom_id res chain seq x y z
N MET A 1 -6.52 21.73 -11.59
CA MET A 1 -6.55 21.80 -13.09
C MET A 1 -5.90 20.53 -13.58
N PRO A 2 -6.38 19.88 -14.65
CA PRO A 2 -5.78 18.63 -15.13
C PRO A 2 -4.29 18.85 -15.40
N ILE A 3 -3.45 17.94 -14.89
CA ILE A 3 -2.02 18.05 -15.15
C ILE A 3 -1.80 17.91 -16.66
N ASN A 4 -1.12 18.87 -17.28
CA ASN A 4 -0.88 18.83 -18.72
C ASN A 4 0.16 17.73 -19.02
N LEU A 5 -0.30 16.48 -19.13
CA LEU A 5 0.54 15.29 -19.30
C LEU A 5 1.50 15.41 -20.51
N PRO A 6 1.07 15.89 -21.70
CA PRO A 6 2.00 16.16 -22.80
C PRO A 6 3.17 17.08 -22.43
N GLU A 7 2.91 18.15 -21.67
CA GLU A 7 3.97 19.07 -21.22
C GLU A 7 4.90 18.40 -20.21
N LEU A 8 4.34 17.63 -19.27
CA LEU A 8 5.12 16.87 -18.28
C LEU A 8 6.02 15.80 -18.92
N LEU A 9 5.66 15.29 -20.10
CA LEU A 9 6.46 14.32 -20.84
C LEU A 9 7.33 14.95 -21.94
N THR A 10 7.35 16.28 -22.06
CA THR A 10 8.28 16.96 -22.96
C THR A 10 9.69 16.97 -22.34
N PRO A 11 10.75 16.56 -23.06
CA PRO A 11 12.12 16.61 -22.55
C PRO A 11 12.52 18.01 -22.06
N VAL A 12 13.25 18.08 -20.94
CA VAL A 12 13.72 19.36 -20.37
C VAL A 12 14.62 20.11 -21.37
N SER A 13 15.50 19.38 -22.06
CA SER A 13 16.32 19.88 -23.16
C SER A 13 16.76 18.73 -24.08
N GLU A 14 17.25 19.06 -25.28
CA GLU A 14 17.79 18.05 -26.20
C GLU A 14 19.05 17.36 -25.64
N ALA A 15 19.90 18.11 -24.93
CA ALA A 15 21.17 17.61 -24.40
C ALA A 15 21.01 16.83 -23.08
N SER A 16 20.03 17.19 -22.27
CA SER A 16 19.67 16.49 -21.03
C SER A 16 18.14 16.38 -20.95
N PRO A 17 17.56 15.27 -21.47
CA PRO A 17 16.11 15.07 -21.52
C PRO A 17 15.44 15.10 -20.14
N SER A 18 16.16 14.64 -19.11
CA SER A 18 15.68 14.56 -17.73
C SER A 18 16.23 15.67 -16.82
N GLY A 19 17.02 16.61 -17.36
CA GLY A 19 17.63 17.67 -16.57
C GLY A 19 18.57 17.15 -15.48
N ASP A 20 18.77 17.96 -14.43
CA ASP A 20 19.63 17.62 -13.29
C ASP A 20 18.83 16.95 -12.16
N ASP A 21 19.51 16.17 -11.32
CA ASP A 21 18.92 15.68 -10.06
C ASP A 21 18.81 16.86 -9.08
N LEU A 22 17.58 17.13 -8.63
CA LEU A 22 17.27 18.27 -7.78
C LEU A 22 17.08 17.90 -6.30
N LEU A 23 17.47 16.69 -5.88
CA LEU A 23 17.29 16.20 -4.50
C LEU A 23 17.79 17.19 -3.42
N PHE A 24 18.90 17.90 -3.68
CA PHE A 24 19.49 18.86 -2.74
C PHE A 24 19.09 20.32 -2.99
N SER A 25 18.04 20.54 -3.77
CA SER A 25 17.51 21.88 -4.04
C SER A 25 16.50 22.31 -2.97
N ASN A 26 16.44 23.62 -2.71
CA ASN A 26 15.47 24.19 -1.77
C ASN A 26 14.02 23.89 -2.19
N GLU A 27 13.76 23.83 -3.49
CA GLU A 27 12.43 23.53 -4.03
C GLU A 27 12.02 22.09 -3.71
N PHE A 28 12.95 21.14 -3.82
CA PHE A 28 12.69 19.74 -3.47
C PHE A 28 12.47 19.55 -1.97
N ASP A 29 13.29 20.20 -1.14
CA ASP A 29 13.11 20.23 0.32
C ASP A 29 11.76 20.84 0.73
N ALA A 30 11.33 21.92 0.07
CA ALA A 30 10.05 22.54 0.33
C ALA A 30 8.87 21.61 -0.01
N ILE A 31 8.94 20.88 -1.12
CA ILE A 31 7.93 19.86 -1.47
C ILE A 31 7.90 18.74 -0.42
N GLN A 32 9.07 18.28 0.04
CA GLN A 32 9.15 17.25 1.07
C GLN A 32 8.55 17.73 2.40
N ASP A 33 8.82 18.97 2.81
CA ASP A 33 8.22 19.54 4.03
C ASP A 33 6.71 19.76 3.90
N ALA A 34 6.23 20.19 2.72
CA ALA A 34 4.79 20.38 2.47
C ALA A 34 3.99 19.08 2.57
N ARG A 35 4.60 17.92 2.27
CA ARG A 35 3.97 16.60 2.41
C ARG A 35 3.91 16.07 3.84
N ARG A 36 4.72 16.61 4.75
CA ARG A 36 4.81 16.11 6.11
C ARG A 36 3.57 16.54 6.89
N TYR A 37 2.90 15.58 7.50
CA TYR A 37 1.81 15.83 8.43
C TYR A 37 1.98 15.01 9.70
N ASP A 38 1.46 15.52 10.80
CA ASP A 38 1.38 14.79 12.07
C ASP A 38 0.06 14.03 12.15
N ASP A 39 0.07 12.83 12.72
CA ASP A 39 -1.16 12.08 12.97
C ASP A 39 -1.92 12.72 14.15
N PRO A 40 -3.11 13.31 13.92
CA PRO A 40 -3.86 13.99 14.96
C PRO A 40 -4.43 13.04 16.02
N THR A 41 -4.38 11.72 15.79
CA THR A 41 -4.86 10.71 16.74
C THR A 41 -3.81 10.28 17.75
N LEU A 42 -2.55 10.68 17.56
CA LEU A 42 -1.48 10.42 18.51
C LEU A 42 -1.47 11.46 19.63
N ASP A 43 -1.42 10.98 20.87
CA ASP A 43 -1.30 11.83 22.06
C ASP A 43 0.08 12.51 22.08
N GLN A 44 0.09 13.84 22.01
CA GLN A 44 1.32 14.64 22.06
C GLN A 44 1.94 14.71 23.47
N GLY A 45 1.26 14.15 24.49
CA GLY A 45 1.71 14.19 25.86
C GLY A 45 1.76 15.63 26.40
N GLU A 46 2.77 15.97 27.20
CA GLU A 46 2.89 17.30 27.82
C GLU A 46 3.41 18.41 26.86
N TRP A 47 3.81 18.06 25.63
CA TRP A 47 4.34 19.00 24.65
C TRP A 47 3.33 19.21 23.51
N VAL A 48 2.44 20.18 23.68
CA VAL A 48 1.48 20.56 22.63
C VAL A 48 2.20 21.42 21.58
N THR A 49 2.45 20.86 20.41
CA THR A 49 2.89 21.59 19.22
C THR A 49 1.73 21.77 18.25
N GLU A 50 1.80 22.79 17.39
CA GLU A 50 0.85 22.90 16.28
C GLU A 50 0.93 21.62 15.42
N ILE A 51 -0.21 20.96 15.21
CA ILE A 51 -0.32 19.80 14.34
C ILE A 51 0.05 20.27 12.94
N LYS A 52 1.13 19.74 12.38
CA LYS A 52 1.48 20.05 11.00
C LYS A 52 0.49 19.34 10.09
N GLU A 53 -0.23 20.11 9.28
CA GLU A 53 -1.03 19.59 8.17
C GLU A 53 -0.20 19.64 6.88
N ALA A 54 -0.44 18.68 6.00
CA ALA A 54 0.17 18.68 4.68
C ALA A 54 -0.52 19.69 3.76
N ASP A 55 0.27 20.38 2.95
CA ASP A 55 -0.21 21.29 1.90
C ASP A 55 -0.12 20.59 0.54
N TRP A 56 -1.14 19.80 0.21
CA TRP A 56 -1.17 19.03 -1.03
C TRP A 56 -1.28 19.90 -2.27
N GLY A 57 -1.96 21.05 -2.18
CA GLY A 57 -2.01 22.05 -3.26
C GLY A 57 -0.62 22.57 -3.60
N PHE A 58 0.19 22.90 -2.59
CA PHE A 58 1.59 23.28 -2.80
C PHE A 58 2.39 22.19 -3.50
N VAL A 59 2.21 20.93 -3.10
CA VAL A 59 2.89 19.77 -3.70
C VAL A 59 2.50 19.61 -5.17
N VAL A 60 1.21 19.70 -5.50
CA VAL A 60 0.72 19.61 -6.89
C VAL A 60 1.40 20.66 -7.76
N ASP A 61 1.39 21.92 -7.31
CA ASP A 61 1.93 23.03 -8.08
C ASP A 61 3.45 22.89 -8.27
N HIS A 62 4.20 22.66 -7.19
CA HIS A 62 5.67 22.71 -7.21
C HIS A 62 6.30 21.44 -7.78
N ALA A 63 5.77 20.25 -7.46
CA ALA A 63 6.26 19.01 -8.07
C ALA A 63 5.96 19.00 -9.57
N GLY A 64 4.76 19.42 -9.96
CA GLY A 64 4.40 19.59 -11.37
C GLY A 64 5.31 20.58 -12.08
N GLU A 65 5.66 21.69 -11.45
CA GLU A 65 6.52 22.72 -12.06
C GLU A 65 7.95 22.24 -12.30
N LEU A 66 8.56 21.58 -11.31
CA LEU A 66 9.88 21.00 -11.46
C LEU A 66 9.89 19.93 -12.56
N LEU A 67 8.85 19.09 -12.61
CA LEU A 67 8.70 18.04 -13.64
C LEU A 67 8.55 18.60 -15.05
N ARG A 68 7.86 19.74 -15.21
CA ARG A 68 7.70 20.39 -16.52
C ARG A 68 8.99 21.07 -16.98
N THR A 69 9.70 21.74 -16.08
CA THR A 69 10.67 22.77 -16.48
C THR A 69 12.12 22.44 -16.22
N ARG A 70 12.44 21.54 -15.28
CA ARG A 70 13.83 21.40 -14.78
C ARG A 70 14.31 19.97 -14.64
N THR A 71 13.46 19.01 -14.29
CA THR A 71 13.90 17.64 -14.02
C THR A 71 12.82 16.63 -14.37
N LYS A 72 13.20 15.40 -14.75
CA LYS A 72 12.27 14.26 -14.78
C LYS A 72 12.67 13.33 -13.65
N ASP A 73 11.83 13.29 -12.61
CA ASP A 73 12.18 12.64 -11.35
C ASP A 73 11.03 11.76 -10.87
N LEU A 74 11.32 10.48 -10.66
CA LEU A 74 10.35 9.48 -10.24
C LEU A 74 9.82 9.77 -8.83
N ARG A 75 10.64 10.34 -7.94
CA ARG A 75 10.24 10.70 -6.57
C ARG A 75 9.18 11.79 -6.62
N LEU A 76 9.42 12.85 -7.40
CA LEU A 76 8.45 13.93 -7.61
C LEU A 76 7.17 13.43 -8.28
N ALA A 77 7.27 12.52 -9.25
CA ALA A 77 6.09 11.98 -9.92
C ALA A 77 5.22 11.12 -8.99
N VAL A 78 5.85 10.32 -8.12
CA VAL A 78 5.14 9.55 -7.07
C VAL A 78 4.45 10.49 -6.08
N TRP A 79 5.13 11.55 -5.64
CA TRP A 79 4.55 12.52 -4.71
C TRP A 79 3.44 13.36 -5.33
N LEU A 80 3.59 13.74 -6.60
CA LEU A 80 2.54 14.40 -7.37
C LEU A 80 1.32 13.47 -7.52
N THR A 81 1.53 12.17 -7.75
CA THR A 81 0.45 11.18 -7.82
C THR A 81 -0.34 11.10 -6.51
N GLU A 82 0.34 11.07 -5.37
CA GLU A 82 -0.31 11.13 -4.06
C GLU A 82 -1.09 12.43 -3.87
N ALA A 83 -0.48 13.58 -4.14
CA ALA A 83 -1.09 14.88 -3.92
C ALA A 83 -2.33 15.08 -4.80
N LEU A 84 -2.27 14.70 -6.08
CA LEU A 84 -3.42 14.72 -6.98
C LEU A 84 -4.54 13.80 -6.51
N ALA A 85 -4.20 12.63 -5.96
CA ALA A 85 -5.22 11.73 -5.42
C ALA A 85 -5.93 12.33 -4.20
N LEU A 86 -5.24 13.13 -3.40
CA LEU A 86 -5.79 13.78 -2.21
C LEU A 86 -6.61 15.04 -2.55
N GLU A 87 -6.21 15.78 -3.59
CA GLU A 87 -6.93 16.98 -4.04
C GLU A 87 -8.08 16.67 -5.00
N ASP A 88 -7.85 15.82 -5.98
CA ASP A 88 -8.76 15.54 -7.10
C ASP A 88 -9.33 14.10 -7.06
N GLY A 89 -9.05 13.32 -6.02
CA GLY A 89 -9.59 11.97 -5.83
C GLY A 89 -9.09 10.96 -6.87
N ILE A 90 -9.96 10.01 -7.23
CA ILE A 90 -9.63 8.89 -8.12
C ILE A 90 -9.14 9.34 -9.51
N THR A 91 -9.60 10.49 -10.01
CA THR A 91 -9.14 11.04 -11.28
C THR A 91 -7.71 11.54 -11.19
N GLY A 92 -7.35 12.23 -10.11
CA GLY A 92 -5.97 12.67 -9.88
C GLY A 92 -5.01 11.49 -9.70
N LEU A 93 -5.45 10.44 -9.00
CA LEU A 93 -4.69 9.19 -8.90
C LEU A 93 -4.46 8.56 -10.29
N THR A 94 -5.49 8.54 -11.15
CA THR A 94 -5.39 8.02 -12.53
C THR A 94 -4.39 8.82 -13.36
N GLU A 95 -4.44 10.16 -13.29
CA GLU A 95 -3.50 11.04 -14.00
C GLU A 95 -2.05 10.81 -13.54
N GLY A 96 -1.84 10.63 -12.23
CA GLY A 96 -0.51 10.32 -11.68
C GLY A 96 0.05 8.99 -12.19
N TYR A 97 -0.76 7.93 -12.24
CA TYR A 97 -0.34 6.65 -12.84
C TYR A 97 -0.03 6.75 -14.33
N ALA A 98 -0.78 7.55 -15.09
CA ALA A 98 -0.47 7.82 -16.49
C ALA A 98 0.85 8.59 -16.66
N LEU A 99 1.17 9.52 -15.76
CA LEU A 99 2.47 10.20 -15.72
C LEU A 99 3.62 9.23 -15.41
N LEU A 100 3.46 8.38 -14.39
CA LEU A 100 4.46 7.39 -14.01
C LEU A 100 4.78 6.42 -15.16
N GLU A 101 3.74 5.91 -15.83
CA GLU A 101 3.90 5.07 -17.02
C GLU A 101 4.63 5.82 -18.15
N GLY A 102 4.24 7.07 -18.42
CA GLY A 102 4.90 7.90 -19.42
C GLY A 102 6.37 8.17 -19.12
N LEU A 103 6.73 8.43 -17.87
CA LEU A 103 8.13 8.62 -17.46
C LEU A 103 8.95 7.34 -17.65
N CYS A 104 8.41 6.19 -17.26
CA CYS A 104 9.08 4.90 -17.48
C CYS A 104 9.16 4.52 -18.97
N ARG A 105 8.24 5.01 -19.81
CA ARG A 105 8.30 4.79 -21.26
C ARG A 105 9.37 5.65 -21.93
N GLU A 106 9.33 6.96 -21.71
CA GLU A 106 10.08 7.96 -22.46
C GLU A 106 11.46 8.27 -21.84
N PHE A 107 11.60 8.17 -20.52
CA PHE A 107 12.77 8.66 -19.79
C PHE A 107 13.47 7.59 -18.95
N TRP A 108 13.21 6.29 -19.18
CA TRP A 108 13.77 5.21 -18.35
C TRP A 108 15.27 5.32 -18.10
N ASP A 109 16.04 5.65 -19.13
CA ASP A 109 17.50 5.69 -19.05
C ASP A 109 18.04 6.95 -18.37
N THR A 110 17.19 7.97 -18.16
CA THR A 110 17.66 9.31 -17.75
C THR A 110 16.91 9.92 -16.57
N PHE A 111 15.72 9.45 -16.21
CA PHE A 111 14.97 10.04 -15.09
C PHE A 111 15.72 9.80 -13.77
N HIS A 112 15.56 10.75 -12.84
CA HIS A 112 16.18 10.71 -11.52
C HIS A 112 15.31 9.95 -10.49
N PRO A 113 15.92 9.25 -9.52
CA PRO A 113 17.35 8.97 -9.43
C PRO A 113 17.80 8.02 -10.55
N LEU A 114 19.03 8.18 -11.02
CA LEU A 114 19.68 7.18 -11.87
C LEU A 114 19.96 5.91 -11.06
N PRO A 115 20.01 4.73 -11.68
CA PRO A 115 20.39 3.50 -10.97
C PRO A 115 21.84 3.59 -10.51
N GLU A 116 22.09 3.25 -9.24
CA GLU A 116 23.43 3.06 -8.68
C GLU A 116 23.74 1.56 -8.67
N ASP A 117 24.91 1.16 -9.20
CA ASP A 117 25.33 -0.26 -9.27
C ASP A 117 24.31 -1.23 -9.90
N ASP A 118 23.47 -0.73 -10.82
CA ASP A 118 22.35 -1.47 -11.45
C ASP A 118 21.25 -1.92 -10.46
N ASP A 119 21.16 -1.29 -9.29
CA ASP A 119 20.13 -1.55 -8.29
C ASP A 119 18.79 -0.89 -8.68
N ILE A 120 18.04 -1.59 -9.53
CA ILE A 120 16.71 -1.18 -9.99
C ILE A 120 15.70 -1.20 -8.83
N GLU A 121 15.83 -2.12 -7.87
CA GLU A 121 14.92 -2.22 -6.73
C GLU A 121 14.99 -0.95 -5.87
N HIS A 122 16.21 -0.48 -5.57
CA HIS A 122 16.41 0.77 -4.84
C HIS A 122 15.84 1.97 -5.62
N ARG A 123 16.12 2.04 -6.93
CA ARG A 123 15.61 3.09 -7.82
C ARG A 123 14.07 3.19 -7.79
N LEU A 124 13.39 2.04 -7.72
CA LEU A 124 11.93 1.92 -7.72
C LEU A 124 11.31 1.88 -6.32
N GLY A 125 12.07 2.11 -5.24
CA GLY A 125 11.57 2.03 -3.86
C GLY A 125 10.36 2.94 -3.59
N ASN A 126 10.32 4.14 -4.18
CA ASN A 126 9.17 5.05 -4.07
C ASN A 126 7.92 4.51 -4.78
N VAL A 127 8.09 3.77 -5.87
CA VAL A 127 7.00 3.11 -6.59
C VAL A 127 6.47 1.92 -5.80
N ALA A 128 7.36 1.17 -5.14
CA ALA A 128 6.96 0.09 -4.22
C ALA A 128 6.15 0.63 -3.04
N TRP A 129 6.56 1.75 -2.43
CA TRP A 129 5.77 2.43 -1.41
C TRP A 129 4.40 2.88 -1.92
N LEU A 130 4.35 3.42 -3.15
CA LEU A 130 3.11 3.91 -3.74
C LEU A 130 2.04 2.81 -3.87
N SER A 131 2.43 1.54 -4.07
CA SER A 131 1.48 0.41 -4.10
C SER A 131 0.63 0.31 -2.83
N GLY A 132 1.27 0.36 -1.66
CA GLY A 132 0.57 0.34 -0.36
C GLY A 132 -0.24 1.62 -0.15
N ARG A 133 0.34 2.77 -0.49
CA ARG A 133 -0.36 4.07 -0.35
C ARG A 133 -1.60 4.16 -1.24
N THR A 134 -1.53 3.67 -2.47
CA THR A 134 -2.66 3.60 -3.41
C THR A 134 -3.79 2.76 -2.85
N ALA A 135 -3.50 1.66 -2.13
CA ALA A 135 -4.53 0.87 -1.47
C ALA A 135 -5.33 1.69 -0.43
N GLU A 136 -4.64 2.52 0.35
CA GLU A 136 -5.26 3.44 1.32
C GLU A 136 -6.12 4.50 0.61
N LEU A 137 -5.55 5.16 -0.41
CA LEU A 137 -6.23 6.19 -1.19
C LEU A 137 -7.50 5.66 -1.86
N LEU A 138 -7.44 4.47 -2.47
CA LEU A 138 -8.59 3.79 -3.06
C LEU A 138 -9.70 3.52 -2.04
N ARG A 139 -9.33 3.05 -0.85
CA ARG A 139 -10.29 2.73 0.22
C ARG A 139 -10.95 3.99 0.81
N ALA A 140 -10.32 5.14 0.67
CA ALA A 140 -10.84 6.45 1.07
C ALA A 140 -11.73 7.10 -0.01
N VAL A 141 -11.80 6.56 -1.24
CA VAL A 141 -12.67 7.10 -2.29
C VAL A 141 -14.13 7.11 -1.83
N PRO A 142 -14.84 8.25 -1.93
CA PRO A 142 -16.26 8.34 -1.62
C PRO A 142 -17.11 7.41 -2.50
N LEU A 143 -17.98 6.63 -1.86
CA LEU A 143 -18.99 5.76 -2.48
C LEU A 143 -20.41 6.32 -2.37
N THR A 144 -20.59 7.36 -1.57
CA THR A 144 -21.83 8.12 -1.44
C THR A 144 -21.51 9.62 -1.44
N ASP A 145 -22.46 10.42 -1.88
CA ASP A 145 -22.41 11.89 -1.82
C ASP A 145 -23.83 12.38 -1.54
N GLY A 146 -24.18 12.40 -0.26
CA GLY A 146 -25.56 12.48 0.14
C GLY A 146 -25.75 12.75 1.62
N ALA A 147 -26.82 13.46 1.97
CA ALA A 147 -27.15 13.81 3.36
C ALA A 147 -26.05 14.60 4.09
N SER A 148 -25.35 15.49 3.36
CA SER A 148 -24.21 16.30 3.85
C SER A 148 -23.00 15.49 4.33
N ASN A 149 -22.87 14.24 3.85
CA ASN A 149 -21.75 13.38 4.17
C ASN A 149 -21.36 12.52 2.97
N ALA A 150 -20.11 12.04 2.99
CA ALA A 150 -19.55 11.19 1.97
C ALA A 150 -18.87 10.01 2.66
N PHE A 151 -19.26 8.78 2.30
CA PHE A 151 -18.76 7.58 2.95
C PHE A 151 -17.97 6.73 1.97
N SER A 152 -16.81 6.26 2.41
CA SER A 152 -15.86 5.46 1.67
C SER A 152 -16.00 3.95 1.94
N THR A 153 -15.16 3.14 1.30
CA THR A 153 -15.03 1.71 1.65
C THR A 153 -14.55 1.54 3.08
N LEU A 154 -13.62 2.39 3.55
CA LEU A 154 -13.15 2.35 4.93
C LEU A 154 -14.31 2.61 5.91
N ASP A 155 -15.14 3.60 5.63
CA ASP A 155 -16.32 3.90 6.47
C ASP A 155 -17.30 2.73 6.53
N TRP A 156 -17.50 2.06 5.39
CA TRP A 156 -18.35 0.87 5.33
C TRP A 156 -17.81 -0.27 6.19
N GLU A 157 -16.51 -0.55 6.13
CA GLU A 157 -15.88 -1.59 6.96
C GLU A 157 -15.93 -1.24 8.45
N VAL A 158 -15.69 0.03 8.81
CA VAL A 158 -15.84 0.53 10.17
C VAL A 158 -17.27 0.35 10.66
N ALA A 159 -18.27 0.73 9.87
CA ALA A 159 -19.68 0.58 10.22
C ALA A 159 -20.07 -0.90 10.40
N GLN A 160 -19.55 -1.80 9.55
CA GLN A 160 -19.75 -3.24 9.71
C GLN A 160 -19.12 -3.77 10.99
N HIS A 161 -17.89 -3.34 11.30
CA HIS A 161 -17.20 -3.73 12.53
C HIS A 161 -17.94 -3.22 13.77
N VAL A 162 -18.36 -1.95 13.80
CA VAL A 162 -19.17 -1.36 14.86
C VAL A 162 -20.45 -2.16 15.10
N ALA A 163 -21.19 -2.48 14.04
CA ALA A 163 -22.43 -3.26 14.15
C ALA A 163 -22.21 -4.67 14.72
N GLN A 164 -21.07 -5.30 14.43
CA GLN A 164 -20.71 -6.60 15.01
C GLN A 164 -20.26 -6.49 16.47
N SER A 165 -19.51 -5.45 16.81
CA SER A 165 -19.05 -5.20 18.17
C SER A 165 -20.20 -4.87 19.11
N ILE A 166 -21.18 -4.07 18.68
CA ILE A 166 -22.42 -3.80 19.45
C ILE A 166 -23.22 -5.09 19.72
N LYS A 167 -23.27 -6.02 18.76
CA LYS A 167 -23.94 -7.31 18.96
C LYS A 167 -23.23 -8.20 19.99
N ARG A 168 -21.91 -8.05 20.13
CA ARG A 168 -21.09 -8.80 21.08
C ARG A 168 -21.11 -8.18 22.47
N ASP A 169 -21.16 -6.85 22.55
CA ASP A 169 -21.16 -6.07 23.79
C ASP A 169 -22.23 -4.96 23.72
N PRO A 170 -23.51 -5.30 24.00
CA PRO A 170 -24.60 -4.33 23.94
C PRO A 170 -24.54 -3.25 25.04
N ASP A 171 -23.90 -3.55 26.18
CA ASP A 171 -23.85 -2.65 27.32
C ASP A 171 -22.97 -1.42 27.06
N HIS A 172 -21.98 -1.54 26.15
CA HIS A 172 -21.08 -0.46 25.74
C HIS A 172 -21.41 0.08 24.33
N ALA A 173 -22.64 -0.13 23.83
CA ALA A 173 -23.02 0.23 22.47
C ALA A 173 -22.78 1.72 22.13
N ASP A 174 -23.09 2.62 23.07
CA ASP A 174 -22.93 4.06 22.89
C ASP A 174 -21.46 4.46 22.72
N ASP A 175 -20.56 3.85 23.51
CA ASP A 175 -19.12 4.11 23.42
C ASP A 175 -18.51 3.51 22.15
N ILE A 176 -18.97 2.32 21.74
CA ILE A 176 -18.51 1.65 20.52
C ILE A 176 -18.87 2.47 19.27
N ALA A 177 -20.09 3.03 19.23
CA ALA A 177 -20.62 3.78 18.10
C ALA A 177 -20.17 5.24 18.03
N ARG A 178 -19.72 5.83 19.15
CA ARG A 178 -19.38 7.26 19.23
C ARG A 178 -18.33 7.63 18.18
N GLY A 179 -18.64 8.65 17.38
CA GLY A 179 -17.73 9.21 16.37
C GLY A 179 -17.47 8.30 15.15
N LYS A 180 -18.22 7.21 14.98
CA LYS A 180 -18.05 6.26 13.86
C LYS A 180 -19.31 6.19 13.00
N PRO A 181 -19.17 5.91 11.69
CA PRO A 181 -20.32 5.74 10.81
C PRO A 181 -21.15 4.50 11.19
N SER A 182 -22.47 4.59 11.01
CA SER A 182 -23.38 3.44 11.11
C SER A 182 -23.82 2.94 9.75
N ILE A 183 -24.26 1.67 9.67
CA ILE A 183 -24.79 1.10 8.42
C ILE A 183 -26.03 1.88 7.95
N GLU A 184 -26.90 2.31 8.88
CA GLU A 184 -28.08 3.11 8.53
C GLU A 184 -27.71 4.49 7.99
N GLN A 185 -26.66 5.13 8.53
CA GLN A 185 -26.18 6.43 8.03
C GLN A 185 -25.67 6.32 6.60
N ILE A 186 -24.87 5.29 6.30
CA ILE A 186 -24.36 5.04 4.95
C ILE A 186 -25.51 4.70 3.99
N ASP A 187 -26.45 3.85 4.40
CA ASP A 187 -27.62 3.50 3.59
C ASP A 187 -28.50 4.73 3.28
N ALA A 188 -28.69 5.63 4.25
CA ALA A 188 -29.43 6.87 4.06
C ALA A 188 -28.72 7.84 3.10
N SER A 189 -27.39 7.99 3.22
CA SER A 189 -26.59 8.78 2.27
C SER A 189 -26.68 8.17 0.86
N ARG A 190 -26.47 6.86 0.72
CA ARG A 190 -26.58 6.12 -0.56
C ARG A 190 -27.93 6.37 -1.24
N ARG A 191 -29.04 6.31 -0.50
CA ARG A 191 -30.41 6.52 -1.04
C ARG A 191 -30.64 7.88 -1.68
N VAL A 192 -29.88 8.90 -1.29
CA VAL A 192 -29.99 10.25 -1.87
C VAL A 192 -28.83 10.59 -2.83
N THR A 193 -27.81 9.73 -2.92
CA THR A 193 -26.75 9.82 -3.93
C THR A 193 -27.32 9.63 -5.33
N SER A 194 -26.90 10.47 -6.29
CA SER A 194 -27.45 10.44 -7.64
C SER A 194 -26.94 9.28 -8.49
N ILE A 195 -27.71 8.85 -9.49
CA ILE A 195 -27.24 7.87 -10.50
C ILE A 195 -26.06 8.44 -11.32
N ALA A 196 -26.02 9.76 -11.54
CA ALA A 196 -24.93 10.42 -12.24
C ALA A 196 -23.59 10.29 -11.49
N PHE A 197 -23.62 10.37 -10.15
CA PHE A 197 -22.46 10.11 -9.29
C PHE A 197 -21.93 8.68 -9.54
N TYR A 198 -22.79 7.66 -9.45
CA TYR A 198 -22.37 6.27 -9.65
C TYR A 198 -21.87 5.99 -11.07
N THR A 199 -22.48 6.61 -12.08
CA THR A 199 -22.02 6.50 -13.48
C THR A 199 -20.60 7.02 -13.62
N THR A 200 -20.31 8.18 -13.00
CA THR A 200 -18.99 8.81 -13.02
C THR A 200 -17.98 8.02 -12.20
N LEU A 201 -18.34 7.61 -10.97
CA LEU A 201 -17.47 6.83 -10.08
C LEU A 201 -17.02 5.52 -10.72
N LEU A 202 -17.95 4.74 -11.30
CA LEU A 202 -17.61 3.46 -11.94
C LEU A 202 -16.75 3.66 -13.19
N ALA A 203 -17.00 4.70 -13.98
CA ALA A 203 -16.18 5.04 -15.13
C ALA A 203 -14.75 5.43 -14.70
N ASN A 204 -14.61 6.26 -13.67
CA ASN A 204 -13.31 6.71 -13.17
C ASN A 204 -12.51 5.56 -12.55
N LEU A 205 -13.17 4.65 -11.80
CA LEU A 205 -12.52 3.45 -11.28
C LEU A 205 -12.00 2.56 -12.42
N LYS A 206 -12.76 2.40 -13.51
CA LYS A 206 -12.30 1.65 -14.68
C LYS A 206 -11.15 2.33 -15.42
N ALA A 207 -11.14 3.66 -15.47
CA ALA A 207 -10.02 4.41 -16.03
C ALA A 207 -8.75 4.24 -15.16
N PHE A 208 -8.90 4.25 -13.83
CA PHE A 208 -7.80 3.96 -12.91
C PHE A 208 -7.24 2.55 -13.11
N GLU A 209 -8.10 1.51 -13.20
CA GLU A 209 -7.67 0.14 -13.46
C GLU A 209 -6.85 0.02 -14.75
N PHE A 210 -7.31 0.68 -15.81
CA PHE A 210 -6.58 0.72 -17.09
C PHE A 210 -5.20 1.39 -16.95
N ALA A 211 -5.11 2.51 -16.20
CA ALA A 211 -3.83 3.18 -15.96
C ALA A 211 -2.87 2.34 -15.11
N LEU A 212 -3.40 1.64 -14.09
CA LEU A 212 -2.63 0.71 -13.27
C LEU A 212 -2.09 -0.46 -14.10
N ASP A 213 -2.92 -1.06 -14.94
CA ASP A 213 -2.52 -2.15 -15.84
C ASP A 213 -1.39 -1.70 -16.79
N ALA A 214 -1.52 -0.53 -17.41
CA ALA A 214 -0.52 0.02 -18.32
C ALA A 214 0.81 0.31 -17.60
N PHE A 215 0.76 0.83 -16.37
CA PHE A 215 1.97 1.10 -15.60
C PHE A 215 2.68 -0.18 -15.17
N GLU A 216 1.94 -1.19 -14.70
CA GLU A 216 2.53 -2.49 -14.36
C GLU A 216 3.16 -3.18 -15.58
N GLU A 217 2.49 -3.16 -16.73
CA GLU A 217 3.06 -3.69 -17.98
C GLU A 217 4.38 -2.99 -18.32
N ARG A 218 4.41 -1.66 -18.22
CA ARG A 218 5.62 -0.86 -18.46
C ARG A 218 6.74 -1.17 -17.47
N LEU A 219 6.43 -1.37 -16.19
CA LEU A 219 7.41 -1.74 -15.18
C LEU A 219 7.97 -3.13 -15.43
N VAL A 220 7.15 -4.11 -15.80
CA VAL A 220 7.64 -5.44 -16.16
C VAL A 220 8.56 -5.37 -17.38
N GLU A 221 8.22 -4.59 -18.40
CA GLU A 221 9.07 -4.39 -19.58
C GLU A 221 10.43 -3.76 -19.24
N ARG A 222 10.47 -2.85 -18.26
CA ARG A 222 11.66 -2.04 -17.94
C ARG A 222 12.52 -2.61 -16.80
N ALA A 223 11.89 -3.20 -15.79
CA ALA A 223 12.53 -3.66 -14.56
C ALA A 223 12.55 -5.19 -14.41
N GLY A 224 11.79 -5.93 -15.23
CA GLY A 224 11.74 -7.39 -15.16
C GLY A 224 11.39 -7.90 -13.75
N ASP A 225 12.26 -8.75 -13.21
CA ASP A 225 12.09 -9.35 -11.88
C ASP A 225 12.17 -8.32 -10.73
N SER A 226 12.76 -7.14 -10.97
CA SER A 226 12.85 -6.04 -10.00
C SER A 226 11.63 -5.12 -10.00
N ALA A 227 10.59 -5.44 -10.78
CA ALA A 227 9.36 -4.65 -10.81
C ALA A 227 8.60 -4.74 -9.46
N PRO A 228 8.21 -3.60 -8.85
CA PRO A 228 7.40 -3.60 -7.63
C PRO A 228 6.05 -4.27 -7.81
N SER A 229 5.55 -4.92 -6.75
CA SER A 229 4.22 -5.54 -6.76
C SER A 229 3.10 -4.55 -6.45
N PHE A 230 2.04 -4.51 -7.27
CA PHE A 230 0.81 -3.74 -7.00
C PHE A 230 -0.33 -4.58 -6.43
N ARG A 231 -0.03 -5.74 -5.82
CA ARG A 231 -1.06 -6.62 -5.27
C ARG A 231 -1.95 -5.92 -4.23
N GLN A 232 -1.37 -5.11 -3.35
CA GLN A 232 -2.14 -4.37 -2.33
C GLN A 232 -3.12 -3.38 -2.98
N ALA A 233 -2.66 -2.63 -3.99
CA ALA A 233 -3.51 -1.72 -4.76
C ALA A 233 -4.63 -2.47 -5.51
N ARG A 234 -4.33 -3.62 -6.12
CA ARG A 234 -5.33 -4.46 -6.82
C ARG A 234 -6.38 -5.04 -5.88
N ASP A 235 -5.97 -5.61 -4.76
CA ASP A 235 -6.90 -6.16 -3.76
C ASP A 235 -7.84 -5.06 -3.21
N ALA A 236 -7.31 -3.86 -2.97
CA ALA A 236 -8.10 -2.70 -2.58
C ALA A 236 -9.05 -2.23 -3.68
N PHE A 237 -8.56 -2.13 -4.92
CA PHE A 237 -9.37 -1.77 -6.09
C PHE A 237 -10.57 -2.72 -6.26
N GLU A 238 -10.34 -4.04 -6.24
CA GLU A 238 -11.42 -5.02 -6.40
C GLU A 238 -12.49 -4.87 -5.31
N THR A 239 -12.05 -4.60 -4.07
CA THR A 239 -12.94 -4.39 -2.92
C THR A 239 -13.78 -3.12 -3.11
N VAL A 240 -13.15 -2.01 -3.47
CA VAL A 240 -13.80 -0.72 -3.71
C VAL A 240 -14.77 -0.80 -4.89
N TYR A 241 -14.33 -1.35 -6.03
CA TYR A 241 -15.14 -1.47 -7.24
C TYR A 241 -16.38 -2.33 -7.00
N ARG A 242 -16.24 -3.47 -6.32
CA ARG A 242 -17.37 -4.36 -6.00
C ARG A 242 -18.40 -3.66 -5.10
N LEU A 243 -17.94 -2.88 -4.13
CA LEU A 243 -18.84 -2.13 -3.24
C LEU A 243 -19.52 -0.97 -3.97
N ALA A 244 -18.78 -0.23 -4.80
CA ALA A 244 -19.33 0.83 -5.66
C ALA A 244 -20.41 0.28 -6.61
N GLU A 245 -20.16 -0.85 -7.28
CA GLU A 245 -21.11 -1.49 -8.17
C GLU A 245 -22.37 -1.95 -7.43
N ARG A 246 -22.19 -2.51 -6.23
CA ARG A 246 -23.32 -2.89 -5.36
C ARG A 246 -24.16 -1.67 -5.01
N PHE A 247 -23.55 -0.59 -4.54
CA PHE A 247 -24.27 0.64 -4.15
C PHE A 247 -25.00 1.25 -5.35
N ALA A 248 -24.36 1.29 -6.51
CA ALA A 248 -24.96 1.75 -7.75
C ALA A 248 -26.21 0.93 -8.10
N ARG A 249 -26.12 -0.41 -8.09
CA ARG A 249 -27.26 -1.30 -8.35
C ARG A 249 -28.40 -1.13 -7.37
N GLU A 250 -28.10 -1.00 -6.08
CA GLU A 250 -29.09 -0.75 -5.03
C GLU A 250 -29.80 0.62 -5.22
N GLN A 251 -29.12 1.59 -5.85
CA GLN A 251 -29.67 2.89 -6.22
C GLN A 251 -30.43 2.89 -7.56
N GLY A 252 -30.50 1.75 -8.25
CA GLY A 252 -31.21 1.59 -9.52
C GLY A 252 -30.36 1.84 -10.77
N TYR A 253 -29.03 1.89 -10.65
CA TYR A 253 -28.14 1.85 -11.81
C TYR A 253 -28.21 0.48 -12.48
N THR A 254 -28.64 0.44 -13.75
CA THR A 254 -28.80 -0.80 -14.53
C THR A 254 -27.61 -1.09 -15.46
N GLY A 255 -26.52 -0.33 -15.34
CA GLY A 255 -25.40 -0.38 -16.27
C GLY A 255 -25.63 0.45 -17.53
N SER A 256 -24.58 1.16 -17.97
CA SER A 256 -24.48 1.66 -19.34
C SER A 256 -23.92 0.55 -20.23
N ALA A 257 -24.78 -0.41 -20.56
CA ALA A 257 -24.60 -1.25 -21.73
C ALA A 257 -25.92 -1.25 -22.49
N PRO A 258 -25.97 -0.86 -23.78
CA PRO A 258 -27.08 -1.30 -24.61
C PRO A 258 -27.02 -2.83 -24.60
N HIS A 259 -27.99 -3.45 -23.93
CA HIS A 259 -28.37 -4.81 -24.26
C HIS A 259 -28.86 -4.79 -25.71
N THR A 260 -27.95 -4.97 -26.66
CA THR A 260 -28.32 -5.63 -27.90
C THR A 260 -28.83 -7.00 -27.44
N PRO A 261 -30.09 -7.38 -27.69
CA PRO A 261 -30.54 -8.72 -27.36
C PRO A 261 -29.64 -9.69 -28.12
N SER A 262 -28.83 -10.46 -27.39
CA SER A 262 -28.11 -11.60 -27.95
C SER A 262 -29.15 -12.49 -28.61
N ALA A 263 -29.06 -12.60 -29.93
CA ALA A 263 -29.75 -13.62 -30.69
C ALA A 263 -29.40 -15.00 -30.06
N PRO A 264 -30.38 -15.92 -29.95
CA PRO A 264 -30.13 -17.21 -29.34
C PRO A 264 -29.05 -17.96 -30.12
N GLN A 265 -27.90 -18.17 -29.47
CA GLN A 265 -26.87 -19.06 -29.99
C GLN A 265 -27.41 -20.49 -29.93
N ALA A 266 -27.56 -21.09 -31.11
CA ALA A 266 -27.91 -22.50 -31.26
C ALA A 266 -26.82 -23.37 -30.61
N GLN A 267 -27.24 -24.24 -29.71
CA GLN A 267 -26.43 -25.31 -29.15
C GLN A 267 -25.98 -26.24 -30.29
N PRO A 268 -24.68 -26.56 -30.41
CA PRO A 268 -24.27 -27.69 -31.24
C PRO A 268 -24.74 -28.99 -30.56
N GLU A 269 -25.55 -29.75 -31.30
CA GLU A 269 -26.04 -31.05 -30.89
C GLU A 269 -24.88 -32.00 -30.54
N ARG A 270 -25.02 -32.59 -29.36
CA ARG A 270 -24.27 -33.73 -28.86
C ARG A 270 -24.55 -34.94 -29.76
N ILE A 271 -23.54 -35.34 -30.54
CA ILE A 271 -23.53 -36.64 -31.23
C ILE A 271 -22.48 -37.51 -30.53
N GLU A 272 -22.95 -38.50 -29.77
CA GLU A 272 -22.11 -39.61 -29.33
C GLU A 272 -21.88 -40.59 -30.50
N PRO A 273 -20.64 -41.07 -30.69
CA PRO A 273 -20.44 -42.38 -31.28
C PRO A 273 -19.98 -43.40 -30.22
N VAL A 274 -20.67 -44.53 -30.28
CA VAL A 274 -20.48 -45.76 -29.51
C VAL A 274 -19.17 -46.47 -29.89
N PHE A 275 -18.57 -47.10 -28.88
CA PHE A 275 -17.37 -47.95 -28.90
C PHE A 275 -17.29 -48.97 -30.05
N GLY A 276 -16.09 -49.10 -30.62
CA GLY A 276 -15.65 -50.24 -31.42
C GLY A 276 -14.14 -50.46 -31.27
N ASN A 277 -13.75 -51.51 -30.55
CA ASN A 277 -12.37 -51.95 -30.33
C ASN A 277 -11.62 -52.21 -31.65
N SER A 278 -10.35 -51.80 -31.72
CA SER A 278 -9.25 -52.55 -32.36
C SER A 278 -7.90 -52.00 -31.91
N ILE A 279 -7.09 -52.86 -31.32
CA ILE A 279 -5.73 -52.64 -30.83
C ILE A 279 -4.76 -52.71 -32.02
N GLN A 280 -3.80 -51.78 -32.10
CA GLN A 280 -2.46 -52.08 -32.63
C GLN A 280 -1.41 -51.06 -32.12
N THR A 281 -0.54 -51.65 -31.31
CA THR A 281 0.85 -51.37 -30.92
C THR A 281 1.62 -50.31 -31.71
N GLU A 282 2.28 -49.40 -30.99
CA GLU A 282 3.69 -49.07 -31.25
C GLU A 282 4.34 -48.52 -29.97
N GLU A 283 5.34 -49.25 -29.51
CA GLU A 283 6.19 -48.94 -28.36
C GLU A 283 7.21 -47.88 -28.75
N THR A 284 7.43 -46.87 -27.91
CA THR A 284 8.66 -46.08 -27.97
C THR A 284 9.25 -45.93 -26.58
N HIS A 285 10.37 -46.64 -26.42
CA HIS A 285 11.29 -46.64 -25.30
C HIS A 285 11.94 -45.26 -25.14
N VAL A 286 11.90 -44.66 -23.93
CA VAL A 286 12.85 -43.61 -23.54
C VAL A 286 13.35 -43.91 -22.13
N GLN A 287 14.68 -43.94 -22.02
CA GLN A 287 15.49 -44.38 -20.90
C GLN A 287 15.33 -43.53 -19.65
N GLN A 288 15.21 -44.20 -18.50
CA GLN A 288 15.55 -43.67 -17.18
C GLN A 288 17.05 -43.41 -17.11
N GLN A 289 17.44 -42.14 -17.04
CA GLN A 289 18.75 -41.73 -16.54
C GLN A 289 18.60 -41.22 -15.10
N THR A 290 19.26 -41.94 -14.22
CA THR A 290 19.54 -41.60 -12.83
C THR A 290 20.52 -40.42 -12.78
N ALA A 291 20.01 -39.24 -12.44
CA ALA A 291 20.83 -38.07 -12.12
C ALA A 291 20.87 -37.87 -10.59
N SER A 292 22.08 -37.99 -10.06
CA SER A 292 22.48 -37.82 -8.68
C SER A 292 22.15 -36.43 -8.14
N ARG A 293 21.44 -36.40 -7.01
CA ARG A 293 21.06 -35.19 -6.27
C ARG A 293 22.27 -34.73 -5.42
N PRO A 294 22.79 -33.50 -5.56
CA PRO A 294 23.72 -32.94 -4.57
C PRO A 294 22.98 -32.68 -3.25
N PRO A 295 23.70 -32.64 -2.12
CA PRO A 295 23.09 -32.68 -0.79
C PRO A 295 22.23 -31.46 -0.51
N VAL A 296 21.09 -31.75 0.11
CA VAL A 296 20.13 -30.82 0.68
C VAL A 296 20.87 -29.87 1.62
N THR A 297 21.01 -28.60 1.23
CA THR A 297 21.28 -27.51 2.19
C THR A 297 20.16 -27.56 3.21
N GLN A 298 20.55 -27.71 4.48
CA GLN A 298 19.67 -27.93 5.62
C GLN A 298 18.46 -27.01 5.53
N MET A 299 17.28 -27.63 5.69
CA MET A 299 16.06 -26.91 6.03
C MET A 299 16.39 -25.82 7.05
N ILE A 300 15.92 -24.61 6.78
CA ILE A 300 15.78 -23.57 7.80
C ILE A 300 14.91 -24.21 8.89
N ALA A 301 15.57 -24.77 9.90
CA ALA A 301 14.92 -24.98 11.17
C ALA A 301 14.57 -23.57 11.62
N GLY A 302 13.29 -23.20 11.45
CA GLY A 302 12.78 -21.99 12.04
C GLY A 302 13.14 -21.98 13.52
N ILE A 303 13.26 -20.81 14.12
CA ILE A 303 13.49 -20.67 15.55
C ILE A 303 12.38 -21.45 16.29
N GLN A 304 12.71 -22.57 16.93
CA GLN A 304 11.72 -23.46 17.54
C GLN A 304 11.38 -23.08 18.98
N ASN A 305 12.27 -22.33 19.63
CA ASN A 305 12.08 -21.91 21.02
C ASN A 305 12.84 -20.61 21.31
N ARG A 306 12.46 -19.97 22.42
CA ARG A 306 13.02 -18.70 22.88
C ARG A 306 14.54 -18.74 23.05
N ALA A 307 15.09 -19.83 23.58
CA ALA A 307 16.54 -19.97 23.77
C ALA A 307 17.30 -19.92 22.43
N GLN A 308 16.79 -20.60 21.40
CA GLN A 308 17.35 -20.54 20.05
C GLN A 308 17.28 -19.12 19.45
N ALA A 309 16.20 -18.38 19.72
CA ALA A 309 16.07 -16.99 19.28
C ALA A 309 17.15 -16.09 19.90
N VAL A 310 17.35 -16.22 21.21
CA VAL A 310 18.34 -15.45 21.97
C VAL A 310 19.76 -15.81 21.52
N ASP A 311 20.05 -17.09 21.30
CA ASP A 311 21.37 -17.52 20.81
C ASP A 311 21.67 -17.00 19.40
N GLN A 312 20.65 -16.90 18.55
CA GLN A 312 20.78 -16.31 17.22
C GLN A 312 21.02 -14.79 17.29
N LEU A 313 20.36 -14.06 18.19
CA LEU A 313 20.64 -12.64 18.44
C LEU A 313 22.08 -12.43 18.91
N ARG A 314 22.59 -13.28 19.81
CA ARG A 314 24.00 -13.27 20.26
C ARG A 314 24.98 -13.62 19.14
N ALA A 315 24.59 -14.48 18.20
CA ALA A 315 25.40 -14.79 17.02
C ALA A 315 25.48 -13.59 16.06
N VAL A 316 24.36 -12.92 15.81
CA VAL A 316 24.28 -11.69 15.01
C VAL A 316 25.13 -10.57 15.63
N ALA A 317 25.00 -10.35 16.96
CA ALA A 317 25.80 -9.35 17.66
C ALA A 317 27.32 -9.61 17.53
N ARG A 318 27.75 -10.88 17.64
CA ARG A 318 29.17 -11.26 17.46
C ARG A 318 29.66 -11.04 16.04
N TYR A 319 28.83 -11.34 15.04
CA TYR A 319 29.17 -11.10 13.64
C TYR A 319 29.42 -9.61 13.39
N PHE A 320 28.46 -8.75 13.75
CA PHE A 320 28.59 -7.32 13.55
C PHE A 320 29.74 -6.69 14.36
N ARG A 321 30.08 -7.18 15.56
CA ARG A 321 31.30 -6.71 16.27
C ARG A 321 32.59 -6.99 15.51
N GLN A 322 32.64 -8.07 14.73
CA GLN A 322 33.82 -8.48 13.99
C GLN A 322 33.91 -7.79 12.62
N THR A 323 32.77 -7.63 11.93
CA THR A 323 32.72 -7.03 10.60
C THR A 323 32.60 -5.51 10.63
N GLU A 324 31.89 -4.97 11.62
CA GLU A 324 31.56 -3.54 11.75
C GLU A 324 31.64 -3.07 13.22
N PRO A 325 32.85 -2.83 13.77
CA PRO A 325 33.05 -2.55 15.20
C PRO A 325 32.32 -1.30 15.75
N HIS A 326 31.92 -0.39 14.87
CA HIS A 326 31.22 0.85 15.21
C HIS A 326 29.72 0.83 14.84
N SER A 327 29.20 -0.31 14.38
CA SER A 327 27.80 -0.44 14.03
C SER A 327 26.92 -0.48 15.29
N PRO A 328 25.89 0.38 15.40
CA PRO A 328 24.95 0.33 16.53
C PRO A 328 24.15 -0.98 16.57
N VAL A 329 24.08 -1.70 15.45
CA VAL A 329 23.36 -2.98 15.32
C VAL A 329 23.91 -4.04 16.27
N ALA A 330 25.24 -4.11 16.43
CA ALA A 330 25.87 -5.05 17.35
C ALA A 330 25.49 -4.80 18.81
N TYR A 331 25.36 -3.52 19.19
CA TYR A 331 24.95 -3.12 20.53
C TYR A 331 23.46 -3.41 20.77
N LEU A 332 22.61 -3.08 19.80
CA LEU A 332 21.16 -3.30 19.88
C LEU A 332 20.80 -4.79 19.90
N ALA A 333 21.47 -5.62 19.10
CA ALA A 333 21.25 -7.08 19.09
C ALA A 333 21.62 -7.74 20.43
N ASP A 334 22.70 -7.27 21.07
CA ASP A 334 23.11 -7.77 22.40
C ASP A 334 22.13 -7.31 23.49
N LYS A 335 21.66 -6.05 23.43
CA LYS A 335 20.62 -5.53 24.33
C LYS A 335 19.29 -6.27 24.17
N ALA A 336 18.89 -6.57 22.93
CA ALA A 336 17.71 -7.37 22.66
C ALA A 336 17.84 -8.79 23.24
N ALA A 337 19.02 -9.41 23.15
CA ALA A 337 19.28 -10.72 23.77
C ALA A 337 19.23 -10.65 25.31
N GLU A 338 19.73 -9.58 25.94
CA GLU A 338 19.64 -9.37 27.40
C GLU A 338 18.18 -9.18 27.84
N TRP A 339 17.41 -8.35 27.15
CA TRP A 339 15.99 -8.12 27.45
C TRP A 339 15.15 -9.37 27.22
N ALA A 340 15.50 -10.12 26.18
CA ALA A 340 14.90 -11.39 25.89
C ALA A 340 15.25 -12.48 26.92
N ASP A 341 15.99 -12.21 28.01
CA ASP A 341 16.13 -13.09 29.18
C ASP A 341 15.62 -12.44 30.47
N MET A 342 15.13 -11.20 30.40
CA MET A 342 14.71 -10.42 31.57
C MET A 342 13.19 -10.55 31.82
N PRO A 343 12.75 -10.75 33.07
CA PRO A 343 11.34 -10.63 33.44
C PRO A 343 10.85 -9.19 33.24
N LEU A 344 9.60 -9.03 32.77
CA LEU A 344 9.01 -7.74 32.42
C LEU A 344 9.15 -6.67 33.52
N HIS A 345 8.98 -7.03 34.80
CA HIS A 345 9.09 -6.09 35.92
C HIS A 345 10.51 -5.50 36.09
N LYS A 346 11.56 -6.31 35.87
CA LYS A 346 12.95 -5.84 35.91
C LYS A 346 13.32 -5.00 34.71
N TRP A 347 12.73 -5.31 33.55
CA TRP A 347 12.92 -4.50 32.36
C TRP A 347 12.30 -3.11 32.54
N LEU A 348 11.07 -3.04 33.06
CA LEU A 348 10.37 -1.79 33.34
C LEU A 348 11.16 -0.89 34.31
N GLU A 349 11.77 -1.46 35.36
CA GLU A 349 12.65 -0.73 36.28
C GLU A 349 13.87 -0.09 35.59
N SER A 350 14.39 -0.72 34.53
CA SER A 350 15.58 -0.22 33.83
C SER A 350 15.27 0.83 32.76
N VAL A 351 14.03 0.90 32.28
CA VAL A 351 13.62 1.74 31.14
C VAL A 351 12.79 2.94 31.59
N VAL A 352 11.94 2.78 32.60
CA VAL A 352 11.09 3.85 33.12
C VAL A 352 11.86 4.61 34.20
N LYS A 353 12.22 5.86 33.90
CA LYS A 353 13.00 6.73 34.80
C LYS A 353 12.15 7.44 35.87
N ASP A 354 10.84 7.43 35.71
CA ASP A 354 9.88 8.06 36.63
C ASP A 354 9.26 7.04 37.60
N ASP A 355 9.55 7.20 38.89
CA ASP A 355 9.11 6.29 39.94
C ASP A 355 7.58 6.26 40.13
N GLY A 356 6.88 7.33 39.74
CA GLY A 356 5.42 7.43 39.80
C GLY A 356 4.73 6.54 38.76
N SER A 357 5.16 6.65 37.50
CA SER A 357 4.68 5.84 36.39
C SER A 357 5.00 4.35 36.58
N LEU A 358 6.18 4.04 37.10
CA LEU A 358 6.60 2.68 37.42
C LEU A 358 5.70 2.04 38.51
N SER A 359 5.33 2.82 39.53
CA SER A 359 4.46 2.37 40.63
C SER A 359 3.04 2.05 40.13
N HIS A 360 2.48 2.89 39.25
CA HIS A 360 1.16 2.66 38.67
C HIS A 360 1.10 1.41 37.78
N ILE A 361 2.15 1.19 36.97
CA ILE A 361 2.26 0.01 36.09
C ILE A 361 2.43 -1.27 36.93
N ARG A 362 3.18 -1.23 38.04
CA ARG A 362 3.33 -2.37 38.97
C ARG A 362 2.01 -2.75 39.63
N GLU A 363 1.19 -1.77 40.00
CA GLU A 363 -0.15 -1.99 40.56
C GLU A 363 -1.08 -2.68 39.55
N LEU A 364 -1.09 -2.21 38.30
CA LEU A 364 -1.86 -2.81 37.20
C LEU A 364 -1.42 -4.25 36.88
N LEU A 365 -0.12 -4.54 36.99
CA LEU A 365 0.43 -5.88 36.74
C LEU A 365 0.40 -6.80 37.98
N GLY A 366 -0.06 -6.30 39.13
CA GLY A 366 -0.14 -7.08 40.37
C GLY A 366 1.22 -7.49 40.96
N VAL A 367 2.31 -6.79 40.59
CA VAL A 367 3.67 -7.10 41.05
C VAL A 367 3.99 -6.26 42.28
N ARG A 368 4.14 -6.90 43.44
CA ARG A 368 4.54 -6.22 44.67
C ARG A 368 6.03 -5.87 44.63
N PRO A 369 6.46 -4.77 45.27
CA PRO A 369 7.89 -4.50 45.45
C PRO A 369 8.52 -5.67 46.21
N ASP A 370 9.66 -6.18 45.75
CA ASP A 370 10.48 -7.09 46.55
C ASP A 370 10.94 -6.34 47.81
N GLU A 371 10.36 -6.65 48.97
CA GLU A 371 10.89 -6.22 50.27
C GLU A 371 12.24 -6.92 50.48
N GLN A 372 13.32 -6.24 50.11
CA GLN A 372 14.68 -6.67 50.45
C GLN A 372 14.92 -6.42 51.95
N SER A 373 15.17 -7.50 52.70
CA SER A 373 15.96 -7.50 53.94
C SER A 373 17.45 -7.62 53.63
#